data_AF-A0A6C0IBW3-F1
#
_entry.id   AF-A0A6C0IBW3-F1
#
_cell.length_a   1.000
_cell.length_b   1.000
_cell.length_c   1.000
_cell.angle_alpha   90.00
_cell.angle_beta   90.00
_cell.angle_gamma   90.00
#
_symmetry.space_group_name_H-M   'P 1'
#
loop_
_entity.id
_entity.type
_entity.pdbx_description
1 polymer ?
#
loop_
_entity_poly.entity_id
_entity_poly.type
_entity_poly.pdbx_seq_one_letter_code
_entity_poly.pdbx_strand_id
1 'polypeptide(L)'
;MASPYKYHITAHAVMEWAKSELEHVGRIVACEDPNIQYSYALSTVNGMAHLKDALYELVNDPNYADKKEDLLRVHSSVIRVMKNLIKDFNIDMNTIKAFNTKGVLSNLSYLKERKTRKSRKMYRK
;
A
#
# COMPACT_ATOMS: atom_id res chain seq x y z
N MET A 1 -9.04 -3.91 7.10
CA MET A 1 -10.14 -4.71 6.54
C MET A 1 -9.55 -5.66 5.52
N ALA A 2 -10.03 -6.91 5.52
CA ALA A 2 -9.62 -7.93 4.57
C ALA A 2 -10.26 -7.68 3.19
N SER A 3 -9.65 -8.23 2.15
CA SER A 3 -10.26 -8.31 0.82
C SER A 3 -11.46 -9.28 0.84
N PRO A 4 -12.48 -9.08 -0.02
CA PRO A 4 -13.53 -10.08 -0.22
C PRO A 4 -13.04 -11.36 -0.91
N TYR A 5 -11.80 -11.37 -1.44
CA TYR A 5 -11.18 -12.51 -2.10
C TYR A 5 -9.95 -12.99 -1.33
N LYS A 6 -9.66 -14.28 -1.46
CA LYS A 6 -8.45 -14.91 -0.93
C LYS A 6 -7.39 -15.00 -2.01
N TYR A 7 -6.15 -14.71 -1.63
CA TYR A 7 -4.99 -14.74 -2.52
C TYR A 7 -4.31 -16.11 -2.54
N HIS A 8 -4.50 -16.94 -1.50
CA HIS A 8 -3.93 -18.29 -1.42
C HIS A 8 -2.40 -18.32 -1.66
N ILE A 9 -1.70 -17.26 -1.27
CA ILE A 9 -0.26 -17.13 -1.44
C ILE A 9 0.49 -17.69 -0.23
N THR A 10 1.74 -18.11 -0.40
CA THR A 10 2.59 -18.53 0.71
C THR A 10 3.31 -17.34 1.34
N ALA A 11 3.74 -17.47 2.60
CA ALA A 11 4.54 -16.44 3.26
C ALA A 11 5.88 -16.18 2.55
N HIS A 12 6.48 -17.15 1.85
CA HIS A 12 7.69 -16.87 1.08
C HIS A 12 7.38 -16.03 -0.16
N ALA A 13 6.35 -16.42 -0.93
CA ALA A 13 5.97 -15.72 -2.16
C ALA A 13 5.52 -14.28 -1.90
N VAL A 14 4.81 -14.01 -0.79
CA VAL A 14 4.37 -12.64 -0.45
C VAL A 14 5.57 -11.73 -0.11
N MET A 15 6.64 -12.29 0.45
CA MET A 15 7.84 -11.53 0.81
C MET A 15 8.67 -11.18 -0.43
N GLU A 16 8.82 -12.12 -1.37
CA GLU A 16 9.46 -11.86 -2.66
C GLU A 16 8.67 -10.82 -3.48
N TRP A 17 7.34 -10.90 -3.47
CA TRP A 17 6.50 -9.88 -4.10
C TRP A 17 6.73 -8.50 -3.45
N ALA A 18 6.76 -8.42 -2.12
CA ALA A 18 7.05 -7.17 -1.43
C ALA A 18 8.41 -6.58 -1.81
N LYS A 19 9.44 -7.41 -1.93
CA LYS A 19 10.77 -6.96 -2.37
C LYS A 19 10.71 -6.37 -3.79
N SER A 20 10.06 -7.07 -4.73
CA SER A 20 9.92 -6.62 -6.12
C SER A 20 9.19 -5.27 -6.21
N GLU A 21 8.12 -5.07 -5.46
CA GLU A 21 7.36 -3.81 -5.47
C GLU A 21 8.17 -2.65 -4.88
N LEU A 22 8.97 -2.90 -3.83
CA LEU A 22 9.84 -1.89 -3.23
C LEU A 22 10.99 -1.49 -4.16
N GLU A 23 11.57 -2.44 -4.89
CA GLU A 23 12.58 -2.15 -5.93
C GLU A 23 12.00 -1.28 -7.06
N HIS A 24 10.72 -1.47 -7.40
CA HIS A 24 10.03 -0.65 -8.39
C HIS A 24 9.97 0.84 -8.02
N VAL A 25 9.92 1.17 -6.72
CA VAL A 25 9.95 2.56 -6.26
C VAL A 25 11.25 3.27 -6.65
N GLY A 26 12.38 2.57 -6.57
CA GLY A 26 13.66 3.13 -7.01
C GLY A 26 13.67 3.47 -8.49
N ARG A 27 13.01 2.65 -9.32
CA ARG A 27 12.88 2.88 -10.76
C ARG A 27 12.02 4.10 -11.07
N ILE A 28 10.93 4.31 -10.32
CA ILE A 28 10.06 5.50 -10.48
C ILE A 28 10.88 6.77 -10.27
N VAL A 29 11.64 6.85 -9.17
CA VAL A 29 12.43 8.03 -8.83
C VAL A 29 13.58 8.26 -9.83
N ALA A 30 14.11 7.20 -10.42
CA ALA A 30 15.15 7.30 -11.45
C ALA A 30 14.63 7.82 -12.80
N CYS A 31 13.33 7.72 -13.09
CA CYS A 31 12.74 8.35 -14.26
C CYS A 31 12.61 9.86 -14.02
N GLU A 32 13.07 10.71 -14.93
CA GLU A 32 13.00 12.17 -14.78
C GLU A 32 11.67 12.76 -15.31
N ASP A 33 10.97 12.06 -16.21
CA ASP A 33 9.72 12.55 -16.81
C ASP A 33 8.52 12.41 -15.82
N PRO A 34 7.81 13.51 -15.50
CA PRO A 34 6.73 13.48 -14.53
C PRO A 34 5.52 12.62 -14.92
N ASN A 35 5.21 12.50 -16.22
CA ASN A 35 4.08 11.70 -16.68
C ASN A 35 4.40 10.20 -16.57
N ILE A 36 5.63 9.84 -16.93
CA ILE A 36 6.14 8.47 -16.78
C ILE A 36 6.19 8.09 -15.30
N GLN A 37 6.70 8.97 -14.45
CA GLN A 37 6.69 8.80 -13.00
C GLN A 37 5.28 8.57 -12.46
N TYR A 38 4.30 9.39 -12.87
CA TYR A 38 2.91 9.22 -12.49
C TYR A 38 2.34 7.86 -12.89
N SER A 39 2.53 7.45 -14.15
CA SER A 39 2.02 6.17 -14.66
C SER A 39 2.62 4.98 -13.92
N TYR A 40 3.94 4.98 -13.67
CA TYR A 40 4.57 3.90 -12.90
C TYR A 40 4.12 3.92 -11.44
N ALA A 41 4.06 5.09 -10.79
CA ALA A 41 3.61 5.20 -9.41
C ALA A 41 2.17 4.70 -9.24
N LEU A 42 1.27 5.03 -10.18
CA LEU A 42 -0.10 4.52 -10.20
C LEU A 42 -0.14 2.98 -10.31
N SER A 43 0.66 2.41 -11.21
CA SER A 43 0.75 0.95 -11.38
C SER A 43 1.29 0.26 -10.11
N THR A 44 2.37 0.78 -9.53
CA THR A 44 2.98 0.26 -8.30
C THR A 44 2.02 0.36 -7.12
N VAL A 45 1.31 1.48 -6.95
CA VAL A 45 0.29 1.60 -5.89
C VAL A 45 -0.81 0.56 -6.05
N ASN A 46 -1.21 0.24 -7.29
CA ASN A 46 -2.21 -0.81 -7.53
C ASN A 46 -1.68 -2.21 -7.15
N GLY A 47 -0.45 -2.55 -7.58
CA GLY A 47 0.20 -3.82 -7.20
C GLY A 47 0.37 -3.95 -5.68
N MET A 48 0.84 -2.90 -5.03
CA MET A 48 0.98 -2.83 -3.57
C MET A 48 -0.35 -2.93 -2.82
N ALA A 49 -1.47 -2.48 -3.39
CA ALA A 49 -2.78 -2.64 -2.77
C ALA A 49 -3.19 -4.12 -2.67
N HIS A 50 -2.92 -4.90 -3.72
CA HIS A 50 -3.12 -6.35 -3.70
C HIS A 50 -2.18 -7.05 -2.73
N LEU A 51 -0.89 -6.70 -2.78
CA LEU A 51 0.12 -7.22 -1.86
C LEU A 51 -0.27 -6.98 -0.40
N LYS A 52 -0.75 -5.77 -0.08
CA LYS A 52 -1.21 -5.41 1.26
C LYS A 52 -2.35 -6.32 1.72
N ASP A 53 -3.28 -6.67 0.84
CA ASP A 53 -4.40 -7.56 1.19
C ASP A 53 -3.92 -9.01 1.39
N ALA A 54 -3.01 -9.48 0.53
CA ALA A 54 -2.39 -10.80 0.66
C ALA A 54 -1.57 -10.95 1.96
N LEU A 55 -0.81 -9.92 2.34
CA LEU A 55 -0.10 -9.87 3.62
C LEU A 55 -1.08 -9.91 4.79
N TYR A 56 -2.18 -9.15 4.71
CA TYR A 56 -3.20 -9.14 5.76
C TYR A 56 -3.89 -10.50 5.91
N GLU A 57 -4.12 -11.23 4.82
CA GLU A 57 -4.62 -12.62 4.87
C GLU A 57 -3.67 -13.52 5.68
N LEU A 58 -2.38 -13.51 5.36
CA LEU A 58 -1.37 -14.34 6.03
C LEU A 58 -1.12 -13.96 7.49
N VAL A 59 -1.18 -12.67 7.83
CA VAL A 59 -1.08 -12.20 9.23
C VAL A 59 -2.16 -12.80 10.13
N ASN A 60 -3.33 -13.12 9.55
CA ASN A 60 -4.46 -13.68 10.27
C ASN A 60 -4.57 -15.21 10.12
N ASP A 61 -3.68 -15.85 9.36
CA ASP A 61 -3.63 -17.30 9.21
C ASP A 61 -2.87 -17.92 10.41
N PRO A 62 -3.52 -18.79 11.21
CA PRO A 62 -2.86 -19.48 12.32
C PRO A 62 -1.62 -20.29 11.92
N ASN A 63 -1.55 -20.78 10.67
CA ASN A 63 -0.41 -21.55 10.17
C ASN A 63 0.88 -20.73 10.04
N TYR A 64 0.78 -19.41 10.05
CA TYR A 64 1.90 -18.48 9.94
C TYR A 64 2.06 -17.62 11.20
N ALA A 65 1.58 -18.10 12.35
CA ALA A 65 1.65 -17.38 13.62
C ALA A 65 3.10 -17.04 14.03
N ASP A 66 4.06 -17.90 13.69
CA ASP A 66 5.51 -17.73 13.89
C ASP A 66 6.09 -16.57 13.08
N LYS A 67 5.52 -16.26 11.90
CA LYS A 67 5.96 -15.19 10.99
C LYS A 67 5.12 -13.92 11.06
N LYS A 68 4.13 -13.91 11.96
CA LYS A 68 3.14 -12.84 12.05
C LYS A 68 3.75 -11.46 12.23
N GLU A 69 4.78 -11.35 13.07
CA GLU A 69 5.44 -10.06 13.33
C GLU A 69 6.12 -9.52 12.07
N ASP A 70 6.85 -10.37 11.34
CA ASP A 70 7.52 -9.98 10.10
C ASP A 70 6.51 -9.59 9.02
N LEU A 71 5.45 -10.38 8.85
CA LEU A 71 4.37 -10.07 7.91
C LEU A 71 3.70 -8.72 8.24
N LEU A 72 3.49 -8.41 9.52
CA LEU A 72 2.96 -7.12 9.97
C LEU A 72 3.90 -5.95 9.70
N ARG A 73 5.21 -6.14 9.88
CA ARG A 73 6.23 -5.13 9.56
C ARG A 73 6.24 -4.82 8.06
N VAL A 74 6.18 -5.85 7.23
CA VAL A 74 6.12 -5.70 5.76
C VAL A 74 4.82 -5.05 5.34
N HIS A 75 3.67 -5.50 5.86
CA HIS A 75 2.36 -4.89 5.60
C HIS A 75 2.36 -3.38 5.92
N SER A 76 2.93 -2.99 7.06
CA SER A 76 3.02 -1.59 7.46
C SER A 76 3.95 -0.77 6.55
N SER A 77 5.05 -1.39 6.11
CA SER A 77 6.01 -0.77 5.18
C SER A 77 5.38 -0.53 3.80
N VAL A 78 4.66 -1.53 3.26
CA VAL A 78 3.91 -1.40 2.00
C VAL A 78 2.91 -0.25 2.08
N ILE A 79 2.09 -0.18 3.12
CA ILE A 79 1.13 0.92 3.31
C ILE A 79 1.82 2.29 3.35
N ARG A 80 2.95 2.39 4.04
CA ARG A 80 3.70 3.66 4.14
C ARG A 80 4.22 4.08 2.77
N VAL A 81 4.77 3.15 2.01
CA VAL A 81 5.28 3.43 0.66
C VAL A 81 4.15 3.85 -0.28
N MET A 82 3.02 3.15 -0.27
CA MET A 82 1.84 3.56 -1.04
C MET A 82 1.42 5.00 -0.75
N LYS A 83 1.39 5.39 0.54
CA LYS A 83 1.06 6.77 0.94
C LYS A 83 2.05 7.79 0.40
N ASN A 84 3.34 7.47 0.47
CA ASN A 84 4.38 8.35 -0.06
C ASN A 84 4.25 8.49 -1.58
N LEU A 85 4.08 7.40 -2.32
CA LEU A 85 3.87 7.45 -3.78
C LEU A 85 2.65 8.29 -4.16
N ILE A 86 1.52 8.12 -3.47
CA ILE A 86 0.31 8.91 -3.72
C ILE A 86 0.56 10.39 -3.49
N LYS A 87 1.28 10.72 -2.42
CA LYS A 87 1.58 12.10 -2.05
C LYS A 87 2.61 12.74 -3.01
N ASP A 88 3.72 12.05 -3.25
CA ASP A 88 4.87 12.59 -3.98
C ASP A 88 4.55 12.74 -5.48
N PHE A 89 3.73 11.85 -6.03
CA PHE A 89 3.31 11.89 -7.43
C PHE A 89 1.87 12.39 -7.66
N ASN A 90 1.21 12.93 -6.62
CA ASN A 90 -0.16 13.46 -6.68
C ASN A 90 -1.17 12.50 -7.35
N ILE A 91 -1.12 11.21 -7.00
CA ILE A 91 -1.99 10.19 -7.61
C ILE A 91 -3.44 10.42 -7.18
N ASP A 92 -4.36 10.44 -8.16
CA ASP A 92 -5.79 10.50 -7.85
C ASP A 92 -6.30 9.16 -7.29
N MET A 93 -6.78 9.20 -6.05
CA MET A 93 -7.39 8.07 -5.36
C MET A 93 -8.63 7.53 -6.08
N ASN A 94 -9.31 8.34 -6.89
CA ASN A 94 -10.45 7.88 -7.69
C ASN A 94 -9.99 7.01 -8.86
N THR A 95 -8.82 7.30 -9.45
CA THR A 95 -8.22 6.45 -10.48
C THR A 95 -7.93 5.06 -9.94
N ILE A 96 -7.31 4.97 -8.76
CA ILE A 96 -7.03 3.66 -8.13
C ILE A 96 -8.32 2.86 -7.88
N LYS A 97 -9.39 3.54 -7.42
CA LYS A 97 -10.70 2.88 -7.24
C LYS A 97 -11.31 2.44 -8.56
N ALA A 98 -11.18 3.24 -9.62
CA ALA A 98 -11.69 2.91 -10.94
C ALA A 98 -10.99 1.67 -11.54
N PHE A 99 -9.71 1.45 -11.21
CA PHE A 99 -9.01 0.22 -11.59
C PHE A 99 -9.56 -1.03 -10.90
N ASN A 100 -10.15 -0.91 -9.70
CA ASN A 100 -10.77 -2.02 -8.97
C ASN A 100 -12.16 -2.39 -9.51
N THR A 101 -12.30 -2.56 -10.82
CA THR A 101 -13.58 -2.80 -11.51
C THR A 101 -14.32 -4.04 -11.02
N LYS A 102 -13.58 -5.08 -10.63
CA LYS A 102 -14.12 -6.34 -10.10
C LYS A 102 -14.30 -6.34 -8.58
N GLY A 103 -14.02 -5.23 -7.89
CA GLY A 103 -14.19 -5.13 -6.44
C GLY A 103 -13.30 -6.09 -5.64
N VAL A 104 -12.13 -6.45 -6.17
CA VAL A 104 -11.22 -7.45 -5.60
C VAL A 104 -10.37 -6.90 -4.45
N LEU A 105 -10.06 -5.61 -4.46
CA LEU A 105 -9.32 -4.96 -3.38
C LEU A 105 -10.22 -4.68 -2.17
N SER A 106 -9.63 -4.72 -0.98
CA SER A 106 -10.24 -4.20 0.23
C SER A 106 -10.43 -2.68 0.19
N ASN A 107 -11.17 -2.14 1.16
CA ASN A 107 -11.40 -0.70 1.27
C ASN A 107 -10.07 0.08 1.38
N LEU A 108 -9.86 1.04 0.48
CA LEU A 108 -8.68 1.91 0.39
C LEU A 108 -8.64 3.06 1.42
N SER A 109 -9.50 3.05 2.44
CA SER A 109 -9.59 4.11 3.46
C SER A 109 -8.29 4.33 4.23
N TYR A 110 -7.44 3.30 4.34
CA TYR A 110 -6.12 3.38 4.98
C TYR A 110 -5.15 4.31 4.26
N LEU A 111 -5.40 4.63 2.98
CA LEU A 111 -4.61 5.56 2.16
C LEU A 111 -5.07 7.02 2.31
N LYS A 112 -6.24 7.27 2.89
CA LYS A 112 -6.68 8.65 3.14
C LYS A 112 -5.77 9.30 4.17
N GLU A 113 -5.24 10.47 3.86
CA GLU A 113 -4.56 11.29 4.86
C GLU A 113 -5.55 11.58 6.01
N ARG A 114 -5.16 11.21 7.23
CA ARG A 114 -5.83 11.72 8.41
C ARG A 114 -5.57 13.23 8.43
N LYS A 115 -6.59 14.05 8.21
CA LYS A 115 -6.53 15.49 8.49
C LYS A 115 -6.11 15.64 9.96
N THR A 116 -4.84 15.96 10.21
CA THR A 116 -4.34 16.27 11.54
C THR A 116 -5.11 17.49 12.00
N ARG A 117 -5.98 17.30 13.01
CA ARG A 117 -6.72 18.40 13.63
C ARG A 117 -5.67 19.39 14.12
N LYS A 118 -5.59 20.59 13.52
CA LYS A 118 -4.64 21.63 13.94
C LYS A 118 -4.83 21.84 15.45
N SER A 119 -3.84 21.44 16.24
CA SER A 119 -3.77 21.80 17.66
C SER A 119 -3.74 23.32 17.71
N ARG A 120 -4.85 23.95 18.14
CA ARG A 120 -4.87 25.37 18.47
C ARG A 120 -3.91 25.54 19.65
N LYS A 121 -2.72 26.10 19.39
CA LYS A 121 -1.83 26.62 20.44
C LYS A 121 -2.64 27.60 21.28
N MET A 122 -3.06 27.17 22.46
CA MET A 122 -3.72 28.00 23.45
C MET A 122 -2.61 28.83 24.11
N TYR A 123 -2.33 30.02 23.55
CA TYR A 123 -1.52 31.01 24.25
C TYR A 123 -2.32 31.49 25.46
N ARG A 124 -1.92 31.06 26.66
CA ARG A 124 -2.34 31.70 27.91
C ARG A 124 -1.51 32.99 28.04
N LYS A 125 -2.21 34.13 28.08
CA LYS A 125 -1.67 35.41 28.57
C LYS A 125 -1.60 35.37 30.10
#